data_AF-A0A4Z2IZM6-F1
#
_entry.id   AF-A0A4Z2IZM6-F1
#
_cell.length_a   1.000
_cell.length_b   1.000
_cell.length_c   1.000
_cell.angle_alpha   90.00
_cell.angle_beta   90.00
_cell.angle_gamma   90.00
#
_symmetry.space_group_name_H-M   'P 1'
#
loop_
_entity.id
_entity.type
_entity.pdbx_description
1 polymer ?
#
loop_
_entity_poly.entity_id
_entity_poly.type
_entity_poly.pdbx_seq_one_letter_code
_entity_poly.pdbx_strand_id
1 'polypeptide(L)'
;MQRRSHLIGSKTHRAETDQPAMPLMDLCSLLDLYCTLEVDSYGYFVSKAKTRVFRDTMEPHWNEEFEIELEGSQYLRILCYENCYDKTMLNKDDNEIVDKIMGKGQVQLLPLQFLAV
;
A
#
# COMPACT_ATOMS: atom_id res chain seq x y z
N MET A 1 44.85 -7.15 67.35
CA MET A 1 43.42 -6.75 67.52
C MET A 1 42.97 -6.15 66.20
N GLN A 2 42.23 -6.91 65.38
CA GLN A 2 40.77 -6.78 65.17
C GLN A 2 40.53 -5.96 63.86
N ARG A 3 39.81 -6.36 62.81
CA ARG A 3 38.68 -7.29 62.55
C ARG A 3 38.71 -7.76 61.08
N ARG A 4 38.20 -8.98 60.84
CA ARG A 4 37.68 -9.46 59.53
C ARG A 4 36.30 -8.84 59.25
N SER A 5 35.98 -8.59 57.98
CA SER A 5 34.63 -8.69 57.36
C SER A 5 34.72 -8.16 55.92
N HIS A 6 34.87 -8.97 54.86
CA HIS A 6 33.85 -9.70 54.06
C HIS A 6 32.62 -8.88 53.59
N LEU A 7 32.49 -8.83 52.24
CA LEU A 7 31.27 -8.65 51.41
C LEU A 7 30.64 -7.23 51.45
N ILE A 8 30.10 -6.62 50.38
CA ILE A 8 29.47 -7.11 49.15
C ILE A 8 29.67 -6.02 48.07
N GLY A 9 30.03 -6.40 46.84
CA GLY A 9 30.04 -5.49 45.70
C GLY A 9 28.62 -5.07 45.34
N SER A 10 28.30 -3.79 45.49
CA SER A 10 27.05 -3.19 45.03
C SER A 10 27.07 -3.13 43.50
N LYS A 11 26.69 -4.23 42.84
CA LYS A 11 26.39 -4.22 41.41
C LYS A 11 25.05 -3.55 41.26
N THR A 12 25.06 -2.22 41.12
CA THR A 12 23.86 -1.45 40.78
C THR A 12 23.44 -1.86 39.38
N HIS A 13 22.53 -2.83 39.28
CA HIS A 13 21.78 -3.10 38.07
C HIS A 13 20.89 -1.87 37.82
N ARG A 14 21.45 -0.88 37.12
CA ARG A 14 20.60 0.08 36.43
C ARG A 14 19.99 -0.72 35.29
N ALA A 15 18.70 -0.99 35.40
CA ALA A 15 17.92 -1.52 34.29
C ALA A 15 18.13 -0.57 33.12
N GLU A 16 18.84 -1.05 32.12
CA GLU A 16 18.95 -0.41 30.82
C GLU A 16 17.62 -0.68 30.11
N THR A 17 16.63 0.13 30.45
CA THR A 17 15.50 0.41 29.56
C THR A 17 15.78 1.74 28.89
N ASP A 18 16.88 1.83 28.14
CA ASP A 18 16.90 2.73 27.01
C ASP A 18 16.29 1.93 25.86
N GLN A 19 14.98 2.12 25.74
CA GLN A 19 14.23 1.87 24.53
C GLN A 19 15.11 2.31 23.35
N PRO A 20 15.35 1.46 22.33
CA PRO A 20 15.94 1.99 21.12
C PRO A 20 15.04 3.14 20.67
N ALA A 21 15.59 4.35 20.58
CA ALA A 21 14.96 5.44 19.88
C ALA A 21 14.58 4.87 18.50
N MET A 22 13.28 4.73 18.27
CA MET A 22 12.70 4.07 17.09
C MET A 22 13.46 4.59 15.87
N PRO A 23 14.10 3.71 15.07
CA PRO A 23 14.86 4.17 13.94
C PRO A 23 13.91 4.96 13.04
N LEU A 24 14.43 6.01 12.43
CA LEU A 24 13.77 6.91 11.47
C LEU A 24 13.30 6.20 10.18
N MET A 25 13.12 4.88 10.24
CA MET A 25 13.03 3.91 9.16
C MET A 25 11.58 3.56 8.80
N ASP A 26 10.58 4.25 9.34
CA ASP A 26 9.19 3.88 9.08
C ASP A 26 8.26 5.05 8.75
N LEU A 27 8.77 6.01 7.96
CA LEU A 27 7.87 6.83 7.12
C LEU A 27 7.15 5.94 6.07
N CYS A 28 7.65 4.71 5.88
CA CYS A 28 7.10 3.69 5.00
C CYS A 28 5.79 3.09 5.51
N SER A 29 5.55 2.93 6.81
CA SER A 29 4.28 2.38 7.34
C SER A 29 3.13 3.38 7.48
N LEU A 30 3.09 4.45 6.69
CA LEU A 30 2.06 5.48 6.78
C LEU A 30 1.23 5.65 5.50
N LEU A 31 1.40 4.75 4.52
CA LEU A 31 0.65 4.89 3.27
C LEU A 31 -0.67 4.14 3.32
N ASP A 32 -1.70 4.81 2.86
CA ASP A 32 -3.05 4.26 2.69
C ASP A 32 -3.23 3.83 1.23
N LEU A 33 -2.98 2.55 0.94
CA LEU A 33 -2.87 2.06 -0.43
C LEU A 33 -4.15 1.38 -0.92
N TYR A 34 -4.54 1.64 -2.16
CA TYR A 34 -5.57 0.89 -2.87
C TYR A 34 -5.26 0.79 -4.36
N CYS A 35 -5.88 -0.17 -5.05
CA CYS A 35 -5.79 -0.31 -6.49
C CYS A 35 -7.13 -0.02 -7.18
N THR A 36 -7.05 0.54 -8.39
CA THR A 36 -8.15 0.52 -9.36
C THR A 36 -7.79 -0.41 -10.51
N LEU A 37 -8.83 -1.05 -11.07
CA LEU A 37 -8.75 -1.85 -12.29
C LEU A 37 -9.52 -1.09 -13.37
N GLU A 38 -8.83 -0.70 -14.42
CA GLU A 38 -9.36 0.11 -15.52
C GLU A 38 -9.25 -0.63 -16.85
N VAL A 39 -10.27 -0.52 -17.69
CA VAL A 39 -10.27 -1.07 -19.04
C VAL A 39 -10.36 0.06 -20.06
N ASP A 40 -9.73 -0.09 -21.21
CA ASP A 40 -9.87 0.89 -22.28
C ASP A 40 -11.18 0.73 -23.04
N SER A 41 -11.73 1.87 -23.47
CA SER A 41 -12.87 1.97 -24.37
C SER A 41 -12.72 3.24 -25.19
N TYR A 42 -12.68 3.12 -26.52
CA TYR A 42 -12.60 4.24 -27.46
C TYR A 42 -11.50 5.29 -27.14
N GLY A 43 -10.35 4.83 -26.67
CA GLY A 43 -9.19 5.68 -26.39
C GLY A 43 -9.12 6.27 -24.97
N TYR A 44 -10.06 5.93 -24.09
CA TYR A 44 -10.05 6.35 -22.68
C TYR A 44 -10.11 5.13 -21.76
N PHE A 45 -9.56 5.26 -20.55
CA PHE A 45 -9.65 4.23 -19.52
C PHE A 45 -10.84 4.50 -18.60
N VAL A 46 -11.60 3.46 -18.28
CA VAL A 46 -12.74 3.51 -17.38
C VAL A 46 -12.48 2.58 -16.21
N SER A 47 -12.55 3.12 -14.99
CA SER A 47 -12.47 2.33 -13.76
C SER A 47 -13.68 1.39 -13.65
N LYS A 48 -13.41 0.10 -13.48
CA LYS A 48 -14.43 -0.95 -13.35
C LYS A 48 -14.48 -1.54 -11.95
N ALA A 49 -13.33 -1.55 -11.25
CA ALA A 49 -13.24 -2.03 -9.88
C ALA A 49 -12.20 -1.25 -9.08
N LYS A 50 -12.38 -1.25 -7.76
CA LYS A 50 -11.48 -0.64 -6.78
C LYS A 50 -11.39 -1.56 -5.56
N THR A 51 -10.17 -1.80 -5.09
CA THR A 51 -9.94 -2.53 -3.85
C THR A 51 -10.31 -1.67 -2.64
N ARG A 52 -10.40 -2.32 -1.47
CA ARG A 52 -10.36 -1.62 -0.19
C ARG A 52 -9.02 -0.91 -0.02
N VAL A 53 -9.04 0.11 0.82
CA VAL A 53 -7.82 0.79 1.26
C VAL A 53 -7.16 -0.05 2.35
N PHE A 54 -5.89 -0.38 2.17
CA PHE A 54 -5.05 -1.00 3.18
C PHE A 54 -4.16 0.09 3.78
N ARG A 55 -4.32 0.30 5.09
CA ARG A 55 -3.68 1.42 5.78
C ARG A 55 -2.29 1.07 6.29
N ASP A 56 -1.51 2.12 6.49
CA ASP A 56 -0.26 2.08 7.24
C ASP A 56 0.71 0.99 6.72
N THR A 57 0.80 0.82 5.40
CA THR A 57 1.61 -0.25 4.78
C THR A 57 2.22 0.14 3.43
N MET A 58 3.37 -0.45 3.12
CA MET A 58 3.97 -0.45 1.77
C MET A 58 3.83 -1.80 1.06
N GLU A 59 3.36 -2.82 1.77
CA GLU A 59 3.17 -4.19 1.29
C GLU A 59 1.71 -4.62 1.49
N PRO A 60 0.76 -3.99 0.77
CA PRO A 60 -0.67 -4.28 0.93
C PRO A 60 -1.02 -5.67 0.40
N HIS A 61 -1.78 -6.42 1.20
CA HIS A 61 -2.33 -7.72 0.82
C HIS A 61 -3.84 -7.61 0.63
N TRP A 62 -4.29 -7.13 -0.54
CA TRP A 62 -5.73 -6.95 -0.80
C TRP A 62 -6.46 -8.29 -0.87
N ASN A 63 -5.93 -9.26 -1.63
CA ASN A 63 -6.54 -10.58 -1.82
C ASN A 63 -8.04 -10.50 -2.21
N GLU A 64 -8.41 -9.47 -2.97
CA GLU A 64 -9.77 -9.26 -3.48
C GLU A 64 -9.89 -9.80 -4.90
N GLU A 65 -11.02 -10.43 -5.20
CA GLU A 65 -11.35 -10.96 -6.52
C GLU A 65 -12.44 -10.11 -7.17
N PHE A 66 -12.29 -9.81 -8.46
CA PHE A 66 -13.24 -9.02 -9.23
C PHE A 66 -13.57 -9.73 -10.53
N GLU A 67 -14.85 -9.73 -10.90
CA GLU A 67 -15.31 -10.11 -12.23
C GLU A 67 -15.50 -8.83 -13.06
N ILE A 68 -14.78 -8.73 -14.18
CA ILE A 68 -14.78 -7.53 -15.02
C ILE A 68 -15.04 -7.94 -16.47
N GLU A 69 -16.01 -7.29 -17.10
CA GLU A 69 -16.27 -7.43 -18.53
C GLU A 69 -15.18 -6.72 -19.35
N LEU A 70 -14.55 -7.46 -20.27
CA LEU A 70 -13.44 -7.01 -21.10
C LEU A 70 -13.80 -6.88 -22.59
N GLU A 71 -15.09 -6.96 -22.94
CA GLU A 71 -15.50 -6.96 -24.34
C GLU A 71 -15.08 -5.67 -25.05
N GLY A 72 -14.34 -5.82 -26.15
CA GLY A 72 -13.85 -4.70 -26.95
C GLY A 72 -12.66 -3.94 -26.36
N SER A 73 -12.21 -4.26 -25.14
CA SER A 73 -11.02 -3.67 -24.54
C SER A 73 -9.74 -4.34 -25.03
N GLN A 74 -8.70 -3.54 -25.23
CA GLN A 74 -7.36 -3.96 -25.66
C GLN A 74 -6.37 -4.03 -24.49
N TYR A 75 -6.67 -3.36 -23.38
CA TYR A 75 -5.81 -3.23 -22.23
C TYR A 75 -6.61 -3.25 -20.93
N LEU A 76 -6.10 -4.03 -19.98
CA LEU A 76 -6.42 -3.90 -18.57
C LEU A 76 -5.28 -3.16 -17.89
N ARG A 77 -5.58 -2.13 -17.11
CA ARG A 77 -4.61 -1.38 -16.33
C ARG A 77 -4.93 -1.52 -14.85
N ILE A 78 -3.89 -1.73 -14.05
CA ILE A 78 -3.95 -1.71 -12.60
C ILE A 78 -3.16 -0.49 -12.14
N LEU A 79 -3.81 0.44 -11.44
CA LEU A 79 -3.17 1.60 -10.84
C LEU A 79 -3.21 1.46 -9.33
N CYS A 80 -2.06 1.60 -8.68
CA CYS A 80 -1.95 1.65 -7.23
C CYS A 80 -1.83 3.12 -6.81
N TYR A 81 -2.63 3.51 -5.84
CA TYR A 81 -2.74 4.87 -5.33
C TYR A 81 -2.43 4.92 -3.84
N GLU A 82 -1.81 6.03 -3.43
CA GLU A 82 -1.77 6.51 -2.05
C GLU A 82 -2.97 7.44 -1.83
N ASN A 83 -3.90 7.03 -0.97
CA ASN A 83 -5.07 7.81 -0.60
C ASN A 83 -4.64 9.01 0.25
N CYS A 84 -4.68 10.20 -0.33
CA CYS A 84 -4.36 11.42 0.39
C CYS A 84 -5.66 11.94 1.02
N TYR A 85 -5.87 11.68 2.31
CA TYR A 85 -7.08 12.05 3.05
C TYR A 85 -7.30 13.58 3.25
N ASP A 86 -6.79 14.45 2.39
CA ASP A 86 -7.05 15.89 2.50
C ASP A 86 -8.49 16.21 2.10
N LYS A 87 -9.38 16.11 3.08
CA LYS A 87 -10.83 16.36 3.00
C LYS A 87 -11.19 17.79 2.60
N THR A 88 -10.22 18.69 2.43
CA THR A 88 -10.45 20.06 1.95
C THR A 88 -10.60 20.14 0.41
N MET A 89 -10.23 19.07 -0.30
CA MET A 89 -10.33 18.94 -1.76
C MET A 89 -11.37 17.91 -2.17
N LEU A 90 -12.55 17.92 -1.52
CA LEU A 90 -13.71 17.17 -2.01
C LEU A 90 -14.20 17.85 -3.31
N ASN A 91 -13.64 17.45 -4.44
CA ASN A 91 -14.17 17.81 -5.74
C ASN A 91 -15.56 17.16 -5.87
N LYS A 92 -16.54 17.95 -6.32
CA LYS A 92 -17.96 17.56 -6.38
C LYS A 92 -18.28 16.53 -7.47
N ASP A 93 -17.26 16.08 -8.19
CA ASP A 93 -17.37 15.08 -9.24
C ASP A 93 -16.59 13.85 -8.78
N ASP A 94 -17.30 12.76 -8.46
CA ASP A 94 -16.78 11.47 -7.97
C ASP A 94 -15.76 10.79 -8.93
N ASN A 95 -15.41 11.45 -10.03
CA ASN A 95 -14.63 10.93 -11.15
C ASN A 95 -13.19 11.44 -11.21
N GLU A 96 -12.78 12.44 -10.42
CA GLU A 96 -11.39 12.93 -10.43
C GLU A 96 -10.60 12.33 -9.24
N ILE A 97 -9.80 11.30 -9.53
CA ILE A 97 -8.87 10.74 -8.54
C ILE A 97 -7.75 11.75 -8.30
N VAL A 98 -7.83 12.48 -7.18
CA VAL A 98 -6.78 13.38 -6.69
C VAL A 98 -5.65 12.64 -5.95
N ASP A 99 -5.84 11.34 -5.71
CA ASP A 99 -4.88 10.48 -5.04
C ASP A 99 -3.61 10.28 -5.89
N LYS A 100 -2.49 10.12 -5.22
CA LYS A 100 -1.18 10.03 -5.86
C LYS A 100 -0.95 8.62 -6.40
N ILE A 101 -0.61 8.51 -7.69
CA ILE A 101 -0.23 7.23 -8.29
C ILE A 101 1.13 6.78 -7.74
N MET A 102 1.15 5.62 -7.11
CA MET A 102 2.34 4.96 -6.58
C MET A 102 2.84 3.83 -7.48
N GLY A 103 1.96 3.25 -8.30
CA GLY A 103 2.33 2.17 -9.21
C GLY A 103 1.36 2.04 -10.37
N LYS A 104 1.86 1.51 -11.48
CA LYS A 104 1.09 1.26 -12.70
C LYS A 104 1.52 -0.04 -13.35
N GLY A 105 0.58 -0.96 -13.50
CA GLY A 105 0.69 -2.16 -14.33
C GLY A 105 -0.29 -2.09 -15.50
N GLN A 106 0.08 -2.64 -16.64
CA GLN A 106 -0.81 -2.74 -17.79
C GLN A 106 -0.61 -4.08 -18.50
N VAL A 107 -1.72 -4.76 -18.77
CA VAL A 107 -1.77 -6.04 -19.48
C VAL A 107 -2.48 -5.80 -20.81
N GLN A 108 -1.84 -6.20 -21.91
CA GLN A 108 -2.49 -6.20 -23.20
C GLN A 108 -3.42 -7.41 -23.29
N LEU A 109 -4.69 -7.13 -23.50
CA LEU A 109 -5.71 -8.13 -23.80
C LEU A 109 -5.54 -8.45 -25.28
N LEU A 110 -4.78 -9.51 -25.55
CA LEU A 110 -4.71 -10.01 -26.91
C LEU A 110 -6.13 -10.39 -27.33
N PRO A 111 -6.61 -9.92 -28.51
CA PRO A 111 -7.77 -10.53 -29.12
C PRO A 111 -7.37 -11.99 -29.34
N LEU A 112 -7.93 -12.91 -28.56
CA LEU A 112 -7.54 -14.31 -28.64
C LEU A 112 -7.52 -14.74 -30.12
N GLN A 113 -6.42 -15.40 -30.46
CA GLN A 113 -6.16 -16.04 -31.73
C GLN A 113 -7.42 -16.77 -32.21
N PHE A 114 -8.09 -16.23 -33.23
CA PHE A 114 -9.08 -16.98 -34.01
C PHE A 114 -8.43 -18.09 -34.86
N LEU A 115 -7.15 -18.41 -34.67
CA LEU A 115 -6.39 -19.38 -35.46
C LEU A 115 -5.37 -20.13 -34.59
N ALA A 116 -5.85 -21.05 -33.76
CA ALA A 116 -5.23 -22.37 -33.73
C ALA A 116 -6.24 -23.31 -34.39
N VAL A 117 -6.10 -23.42 -35.71
CA VAL A 117 -6.72 -24.46 -36.55
C VAL A 117 -6.25 -25.82 -36.07
#